data_AF-A0AAW1TIJ6-F1
#
_entry.id   AF-A0AAW1TIJ6-F1
#
_cell.length_a   1.000
_cell.length_b   1.000
_cell.length_c   1.000
_cell.angle_alpha   90.00
_cell.angle_beta   90.00
_cell.angle_gamma   90.00
#
_symmetry.space_group_name_H-M   'P 1'
#
loop_
_entity.id
_entity.type
_entity.pdbx_description
1 polymer ?
#
loop_
_entity_poly.entity_id
_entity_poly.type
_entity_poly.pdbx_seq_one_letter_code
_entity_poly.pdbx_strand_id
1 'polypeptide(L)'
;MDSTATSFSPACTSSRTVLSHRSAISSQNRPNFRVRATPGQGRVDKGLGVLEWTGKLIPQGLLVKGVKTGWRTAWELMMKELAPQSSDGDYTRPSYGYIHSIGTPEFPEETNRYVLYVGNPCPWCHRVVLTLVLRGLTRHISIVNAVDDPERASRGGWVFNSPEPVFGCNDLREVYDAAEPGYRGRCTAPLLVDCKARRIVSNESSHLVKMLNDVHLPGCSDVDLYPAALRGEIDSLADAIYDKVNNGVYKSGFATSQAAYERAQKDLWSWLDLLEGKLGENRFLTGSRFTLADLQLFPTIVRFDAMYATLFKCSRKRIQDYPNLQGWLRDVYQFQTNPDGMQVCDTINIDDARRSYFGSLFPLNAGGIVPTGPTLADLRLDTDHQRGSIKHSDIFHIAASTAPSLA
;
A
#
# COMPACT_ATOMS: atom_id res chain seq x y z
N MET A 1 -12.17 69.65 9.91
CA MET A 1 -12.99 69.67 8.69
C MET A 1 -13.34 68.22 8.39
N ASP A 2 -14.05 67.57 9.31
CA ASP A 2 -15.53 67.62 9.47
C ASP A 2 -16.10 66.41 8.71
N SER A 3 -16.99 65.57 9.23
CA SER A 3 -17.69 65.53 10.50
C SER A 3 -18.45 64.20 10.56
N THR A 4 -18.47 63.58 11.75
CA THR A 4 -19.62 62.93 12.42
C THR A 4 -20.39 61.76 11.77
N ALA A 5 -21.00 60.82 12.48
CA ALA A 5 -21.01 60.32 13.87
C ALA A 5 -22.19 59.32 13.98
N THR A 6 -22.08 58.34 14.89
CA THR A 6 -23.16 57.82 15.78
C THR A 6 -24.40 57.10 15.18
N SER A 7 -25.07 56.09 15.76
CA SER A 7 -24.96 55.31 17.01
C SER A 7 -26.22 54.43 17.20
N PHE A 8 -26.16 53.50 18.16
CA PHE A 8 -27.26 52.94 18.99
C PHE A 8 -28.08 51.72 18.53
N SER A 9 -27.78 50.59 19.19
CA SER A 9 -28.72 49.58 19.73
C SER A 9 -29.55 50.20 20.90
N PRO A 10 -30.69 49.65 21.39
CA PRO A 10 -30.70 48.35 22.07
C PRO A 10 -32.03 47.55 22.07
N ALA A 11 -31.96 46.38 22.71
CA ALA A 11 -32.99 45.40 23.02
C ALA A 11 -34.23 45.94 23.77
N CYS A 12 -35.36 45.23 23.65
CA CYS A 12 -36.50 45.35 24.55
C CYS A 12 -36.98 43.96 25.01
N THR A 13 -36.98 43.78 26.32
CA THR A 13 -37.53 42.68 27.11
C THR A 13 -38.93 43.02 27.62
N SER A 14 -39.83 42.02 27.71
CA SER A 14 -41.05 41.99 28.55
C SER A 14 -41.69 40.59 28.38
N SER A 15 -41.62 39.62 29.31
CA SER A 15 -42.17 39.45 30.66
C SER A 15 -43.66 39.06 30.75
N ARG A 16 -43.88 37.76 31.03
CA ARG A 16 -44.94 37.08 31.82
C ARG A 16 -46.43 37.32 31.48
N THR A 17 -47.20 36.21 31.37
CA THR A 17 -48.22 35.80 32.36
C THR A 17 -48.70 34.36 32.09
N VAL A 18 -48.82 33.59 33.17
CA VAL A 18 -49.39 32.24 33.27
C VAL A 18 -50.91 32.34 33.30
N LEU A 19 -51.64 31.51 32.55
CA LEU A 19 -52.98 31.08 32.94
C LEU A 19 -53.33 29.72 32.32
N SER A 20 -53.77 28.83 33.19
CA SER A 20 -54.21 27.47 32.96
C SER A 20 -55.58 27.42 32.27
N HIS A 21 -55.70 26.60 31.23
CA HIS A 21 -57.00 25.99 30.89
C HIS A 21 -56.83 24.51 30.55
N ARG A 22 -57.32 23.66 31.47
CA ARG A 22 -57.80 22.33 31.16
C ARG A 22 -59.05 22.49 30.30
N SER A 23 -59.10 21.81 29.16
CA SER A 23 -60.35 21.51 28.48
C SER A 23 -60.22 20.12 27.87
N ALA A 24 -61.01 19.20 28.40
CA ALA A 24 -61.19 17.86 27.89
C ALA A 24 -61.89 17.94 26.53
N ILE A 25 -61.29 17.35 25.49
CA ILE A 25 -61.99 17.08 24.23
C ILE A 25 -61.69 15.64 23.82
N SER A 26 -62.69 14.81 24.08
CA SER A 26 -63.28 13.80 23.20
C SER A 26 -62.35 12.95 22.32
N SER A 27 -62.29 11.67 22.68
CA SER A 27 -61.84 10.56 21.85
C SER A 27 -62.76 10.34 20.65
N GLN A 28 -62.46 10.89 19.47
CA GLN A 28 -63.05 10.39 18.21
C GLN A 28 -62.06 10.43 17.04
N ASN A 29 -61.88 9.25 16.44
CA ASN A 29 -61.40 8.95 15.09
C ASN A 29 -60.03 9.49 14.63
N ARG A 30 -58.97 8.72 14.92
CA ARG A 30 -57.80 8.67 14.03
C ARG A 30 -58.11 7.71 12.87
N PRO A 31 -57.93 8.11 11.59
CA PRO A 31 -58.07 7.19 10.48
C PRO A 31 -56.97 6.12 10.58
N ASN A 32 -57.38 4.86 10.49
CA ASN A 32 -56.48 3.72 10.38
C ASN A 32 -55.62 3.86 9.12
N PHE A 33 -54.42 4.40 9.24
CA PHE A 33 -53.36 4.18 8.27
C PHE A 33 -52.95 2.71 8.36
N ARG A 34 -53.69 1.83 7.67
CA ARG A 34 -53.18 0.52 7.28
C ARG A 34 -52.03 0.79 6.31
N VAL A 35 -50.80 0.72 6.81
CA VAL A 35 -49.62 0.55 5.96
C VAL A 35 -49.84 -0.73 5.18
N ARG A 36 -50.16 -0.58 3.90
CA ARG A 36 -50.23 -1.69 2.95
C ARG A 36 -48.79 -2.19 2.84
N ALA A 37 -48.51 -3.37 3.39
CA ALA A 37 -47.21 -4.00 3.25
C ALA A 37 -46.90 -4.11 1.76
N THR A 38 -45.82 -3.46 1.32
CA THR A 38 -45.33 -3.54 -0.05
C THR A 38 -44.92 -5.00 -0.30
N PRO A 39 -45.53 -5.71 -1.27
CA PRO A 39 -45.10 -7.06 -1.61
C PRO A 39 -43.72 -6.94 -2.25
N GLY A 40 -42.66 -7.33 -1.52
CA GLY A 40 -41.28 -7.22 -2.00
C GLY A 40 -40.22 -7.10 -0.91
N GLN A 41 -40.57 -6.87 0.37
CA GLN A 41 -39.59 -7.01 1.44
C GLN A 41 -39.28 -8.49 1.66
N GLY A 42 -38.15 -8.93 1.10
CA GLY A 42 -37.57 -10.25 1.38
C GLY A 42 -37.54 -10.50 2.88
N ARG A 43 -37.82 -11.75 3.27
CA ARG A 43 -37.83 -12.18 4.67
C ARG A 43 -36.47 -11.82 5.28
N VAL A 44 -36.46 -10.92 6.26
CA VAL A 44 -35.22 -10.53 6.95
C VAL A 44 -34.65 -11.77 7.63
N ASP A 45 -33.45 -12.17 7.22
CA ASP A 45 -32.70 -13.22 7.91
C ASP A 45 -32.27 -12.70 9.28
N LYS A 46 -32.78 -13.33 10.35
CA LYS A 46 -32.46 -12.99 11.74
C LYS A 46 -31.26 -13.79 12.27
N GLY A 47 -30.59 -14.54 11.40
CA GLY A 47 -29.58 -15.52 11.76
C GLY A 47 -30.16 -16.63 12.62
N LEU A 48 -29.30 -17.31 13.38
CA LEU A 48 -29.66 -18.46 14.21
C LEU A 48 -30.55 -18.12 15.42
N GLY A 49 -30.89 -16.84 15.66
CA GLY A 49 -31.71 -16.44 16.81
C GLY A 49 -31.06 -16.75 18.17
N VAL A 50 -29.75 -17.05 18.21
CA VAL A 50 -29.05 -17.50 19.42
C VAL A 50 -29.23 -16.50 20.54
N LEU A 51 -29.10 -15.19 20.28
CA LEU A 51 -29.29 -14.14 21.29
C LEU A 51 -30.72 -14.13 21.87
N GLU A 52 -31.75 -14.37 21.05
CA GLU A 52 -33.15 -14.43 21.48
C GLU A 52 -33.44 -15.70 22.31
N TRP A 53 -32.82 -16.83 21.93
CA TRP A 53 -32.97 -18.11 22.64
C TRP A 53 -32.18 -18.14 23.95
N THR A 54 -30.91 -17.73 23.94
CA THR A 54 -30.01 -17.75 25.11
C THR A 54 -30.31 -16.65 26.11
N GLY A 55 -30.91 -15.53 25.70
CA GLY A 55 -31.19 -14.39 26.59
C GLY A 55 -32.12 -14.73 27.75
N LYS A 56 -32.84 -15.87 27.67
CA LYS A 56 -33.68 -16.41 28.76
C LYS A 56 -32.91 -17.26 29.78
N LEU A 57 -31.71 -17.73 29.46
CA LEU A 57 -30.93 -18.68 30.26
C LEU A 57 -29.55 -18.13 30.68
N ILE A 58 -28.94 -17.29 29.86
CA ILE A 58 -27.62 -16.70 30.09
C ILE A 58 -27.73 -15.19 29.87
N PRO A 59 -27.26 -14.34 30.81
CA PRO A 59 -27.20 -12.90 30.60
C PRO A 59 -26.48 -12.57 29.29
N GLN A 60 -27.13 -11.81 28.41
CA GLN A 60 -26.59 -11.44 27.09
C GLN A 60 -25.16 -10.87 27.18
N GLY A 61 -24.86 -10.08 28.22
CA GLY A 61 -23.52 -9.52 28.44
C GLY A 61 -22.44 -10.58 28.64
N LEU A 62 -22.74 -11.71 29.29
CA LEU A 62 -21.80 -12.82 29.47
C LEU A 62 -21.55 -13.56 28.16
N LEU A 63 -22.61 -13.83 27.38
CA LEU A 63 -22.48 -14.44 26.06
C LEU A 63 -21.64 -13.56 25.12
N VAL A 64 -21.97 -12.27 25.04
CA VAL A 64 -21.23 -11.31 24.21
C VAL A 64 -19.77 -11.22 24.64
N LYS A 65 -19.49 -11.19 25.95
CA LYS A 65 -18.12 -11.18 26.48
C LYS A 65 -17.37 -12.46 26.10
N GLY A 66 -17.99 -13.63 26.26
CA GLY A 66 -17.39 -14.93 25.91
C GLY A 66 -17.03 -15.02 24.43
N VAL A 67 -17.97 -14.67 23.54
CA VAL A 67 -17.74 -14.66 22.09
C VAL A 67 -16.66 -13.66 21.70
N LYS A 68 -16.69 -12.44 22.26
CA LYS A 68 -15.65 -11.43 22.01
C LYS A 68 -14.26 -11.91 22.44
N THR A 69 -14.16 -12.56 23.60
CA THR A 69 -12.89 -13.11 24.08
C THR A 69 -12.41 -14.23 23.16
N GLY A 70 -13.26 -15.20 22.83
CA GLY A 70 -12.89 -16.31 21.95
C GLY A 70 -12.46 -15.83 20.55
N TRP A 71 -13.20 -14.88 19.97
CA TRP A 71 -12.85 -14.27 18.69
C TRP A 71 -11.51 -13.54 18.74
N ARG A 72 -11.28 -12.74 19.80
CA ARG A 72 -10.01 -12.02 19.98
C ARG A 72 -8.84 -12.97 20.11
N THR A 73 -8.96 -14.03 20.90
CA THR A 73 -7.90 -15.03 21.07
C THR A 73 -7.58 -15.73 19.75
N ALA A 74 -8.60 -16.15 19.00
CA ALA A 74 -8.40 -16.75 17.68
C ALA A 74 -7.70 -15.77 16.72
N TRP A 75 -8.15 -14.51 16.69
CA TRP A 75 -7.55 -13.45 15.88
C TRP A 75 -6.08 -13.20 16.25
N GLU A 76 -5.74 -13.09 17.54
CA GLU A 76 -4.36 -12.88 18.00
C GLU A 76 -3.43 -14.04 17.62
N LEU A 77 -3.90 -15.29 17.70
CA LEU A 77 -3.12 -16.46 17.27
C LEU A 77 -2.81 -16.40 15.77
N MET A 78 -3.83 -16.13 14.94
CA MET A 78 -3.67 -16.06 13.49
C MET A 78 -2.83 -14.86 13.06
N MET A 79 -2.93 -13.72 13.77
CA MET A 79 -2.11 -12.54 13.50
C MET A 79 -0.62 -12.82 13.70
N LYS A 80 -0.23 -13.64 14.68
CA LYS A 80 1.18 -14.00 14.90
C LYS A 80 1.78 -14.85 13.77
N GLU A 81 0.95 -15.68 13.12
CA GLU A 81 1.37 -16.45 11.93
C GLU A 81 1.54 -15.54 10.70
N LEU A 82 0.58 -14.64 10.45
CA LEU A 82 0.64 -13.69 9.35
C LEU A 82 1.83 -12.72 9.53
N ALA A 83 1.93 -12.12 10.70
CA ALA A 83 2.80 -11.01 11.02
C ALA A 83 3.49 -11.26 12.38
N PRO A 84 4.75 -11.75 12.40
CA PRO A 84 5.48 -12.05 13.63
C PRO A 84 5.62 -10.82 14.53
N GLN A 85 5.55 -11.01 15.84
CA GLN A 85 5.38 -9.90 16.78
C GLN A 85 6.35 -9.95 17.97
N SER A 86 6.64 -8.78 18.54
CA SER A 86 7.20 -8.64 19.89
C SER A 86 6.17 -9.05 20.96
N SER A 87 6.62 -9.17 22.21
CA SER A 87 5.72 -9.38 23.36
C SER A 87 4.70 -8.25 23.54
N ASP A 88 5.02 -7.05 23.05
CA ASP A 88 4.21 -5.84 23.21
C ASP A 88 3.24 -5.62 22.03
N GLY A 89 3.22 -6.55 21.08
CA GLY A 89 2.35 -6.55 19.91
C GLY A 89 2.87 -5.74 18.72
N ASP A 90 4.15 -5.35 18.72
CA ASP A 90 4.78 -4.70 17.57
C ASP A 90 5.11 -5.73 16.49
N TYR A 91 4.78 -5.41 15.24
CA TYR A 91 5.16 -6.24 14.10
C TYR A 91 6.67 -6.15 13.80
N THR A 92 7.30 -7.31 13.62
CA THR A 92 8.69 -7.47 13.17
C THR A 92 8.72 -8.23 11.84
N ARG A 93 9.32 -7.62 10.82
CA ARG A 93 9.51 -8.25 9.51
C ARG A 93 10.73 -9.17 9.54
N PRO A 94 10.58 -10.48 9.27
CA PRO A 94 11.73 -11.38 9.14
C PRO A 94 12.58 -11.06 7.90
N SER A 95 13.87 -11.37 7.94
CA SER A 95 14.78 -11.27 6.80
C SER A 95 15.45 -12.62 6.51
N TYR A 96 15.43 -13.04 5.25
CA TYR A 96 15.99 -14.31 4.75
C TYR A 96 16.66 -14.10 3.37
N GLY A 97 17.34 -12.97 3.21
CA GLY A 97 17.74 -12.44 1.91
C GLY A 97 18.89 -13.19 1.24
N TYR A 98 18.69 -13.58 -0.02
CA TYR A 98 19.77 -13.79 -0.99
C TYR A 98 20.15 -12.44 -1.60
N ILE A 99 21.44 -12.14 -1.67
CA ILE A 99 21.96 -10.83 -2.08
C ILE A 99 23.10 -10.94 -3.10
N HIS A 100 23.00 -11.89 -4.04
CA HIS A 100 23.93 -11.94 -5.17
C HIS A 100 23.59 -10.86 -6.19
N SER A 101 24.60 -10.47 -6.99
CA SER A 101 24.49 -9.37 -7.94
C SER A 101 24.73 -9.79 -9.39
N ILE A 102 23.91 -9.27 -10.30
CA ILE A 102 24.20 -9.24 -11.74
C ILE A 102 25.46 -8.38 -11.97
N GLY A 103 26.26 -8.72 -12.98
CA GLY A 103 27.55 -8.08 -13.29
C GLY A 103 28.74 -8.79 -12.68
N THR A 104 28.52 -9.90 -11.97
CA THR A 104 29.58 -10.76 -11.42
C THR A 104 29.92 -11.90 -12.39
N PRO A 105 31.07 -12.58 -12.26
CA PRO A 105 31.36 -13.77 -13.06
C PRO A 105 30.32 -14.89 -12.89
N GLU A 106 29.70 -15.00 -11.71
CA GLU A 106 28.63 -15.97 -11.44
C GLU A 106 27.32 -15.58 -12.16
N PHE A 107 26.98 -14.30 -12.14
CA PHE A 107 25.78 -13.73 -12.75
C PHE A 107 26.13 -12.58 -13.71
N PRO A 108 26.66 -12.86 -14.92
CA PRO A 108 27.05 -11.82 -15.88
C PRO A 108 25.83 -11.11 -16.48
N GLU A 109 26.03 -9.88 -16.94
CA GLU A 109 25.00 -9.10 -17.64
C GLU A 109 24.67 -9.74 -19.00
N GLU A 110 23.51 -10.39 -19.09
CA GLU A 110 23.05 -11.06 -20.31
C GLU A 110 21.55 -10.84 -20.52
N THR A 111 21.19 -10.47 -21.75
CA THR A 111 19.78 -10.35 -22.18
C THR A 111 19.10 -11.72 -22.14
N ASN A 112 17.86 -11.77 -21.65
CA ASN A 112 17.02 -12.98 -21.57
C ASN A 112 17.58 -14.09 -20.67
N ARG A 113 18.50 -13.78 -19.76
CA ARG A 113 19.04 -14.73 -18.77
C ARG A 113 18.30 -14.70 -17.42
N TYR A 114 17.66 -13.59 -17.09
CA TYR A 114 17.07 -13.38 -15.77
C TYR A 114 15.54 -13.29 -15.83
N VAL A 115 14.90 -13.93 -14.84
CA VAL A 115 13.45 -13.91 -14.65
C VAL A 115 13.14 -13.31 -13.29
N LEU A 116 12.29 -12.28 -13.28
CA LEU A 116 11.81 -11.63 -12.08
C LEU A 116 10.37 -12.06 -11.80
N TYR A 117 10.16 -12.77 -10.70
CA TYR A 117 8.83 -13.10 -10.18
C TYR A 117 8.33 -11.95 -9.29
N VAL A 118 7.15 -11.43 -9.62
CA VAL A 118 6.54 -10.30 -8.93
C VAL A 118 5.07 -10.53 -8.67
N GLY A 119 4.50 -9.80 -7.72
CA GLY A 119 3.07 -9.74 -7.51
C GLY A 119 2.58 -8.29 -7.47
N ASN A 120 1.56 -7.98 -8.26
CA ASN A 120 0.96 -6.64 -8.38
C ASN A 120 0.64 -5.96 -7.02
N PRO A 121 0.03 -6.64 -6.02
CA PRO A 121 -0.30 -5.96 -4.76
C PRO A 121 0.95 -5.59 -3.95
N CYS A 122 2.08 -6.27 -4.14
CA CYS A 122 3.26 -6.10 -3.29
C CYS A 122 4.04 -4.80 -3.60
N PRO A 123 4.19 -3.87 -2.63
CA PRO A 123 4.93 -2.63 -2.85
C PRO A 123 6.43 -2.87 -3.02
N TRP A 124 6.97 -3.96 -2.44
CA TRP A 124 8.38 -4.34 -2.60
C TRP A 124 8.68 -4.83 -4.02
N CYS A 125 7.76 -5.58 -4.62
CA CYS A 125 7.84 -5.98 -6.03
C CYS A 125 7.78 -4.75 -6.94
N HIS A 126 6.85 -3.84 -6.64
CA HIS A 126 6.62 -2.65 -7.45
C HIS A 126 7.88 -1.77 -7.57
N ARG A 127 8.71 -1.66 -6.53
CA ARG A 127 10.01 -0.95 -6.61
C ARG A 127 10.92 -1.54 -7.69
N VAL A 128 11.04 -2.86 -7.71
CA VAL A 128 11.92 -3.55 -8.67
C VAL A 128 11.39 -3.38 -10.09
N VAL A 129 10.06 -3.50 -10.28
CA VAL A 129 9.42 -3.24 -11.59
C VAL A 129 9.65 -1.79 -12.03
N LEU A 130 9.51 -0.81 -11.14
CA LEU A 130 9.81 0.60 -11.44
C LEU A 130 11.27 0.78 -11.86
N THR A 131 12.23 0.15 -11.19
CA THR A 131 13.63 0.20 -11.61
C THR A 131 13.81 -0.40 -13.00
N LEU A 132 13.16 -1.53 -13.31
CA LEU A 132 13.23 -2.11 -14.67
C LEU A 132 12.69 -1.15 -15.73
N VAL A 133 11.57 -0.47 -15.44
CA VAL A 133 10.96 0.49 -16.35
C VAL A 133 11.84 1.72 -16.54
N LEU A 134 12.30 2.35 -15.46
CA LEU A 134 13.10 3.57 -15.49
C LEU A 134 14.49 3.36 -16.11
N ARG A 135 15.09 2.18 -15.91
CA ARG A 135 16.38 1.81 -16.52
C ARG A 135 16.24 1.18 -17.91
N GLY A 136 15.01 0.99 -18.43
CA GLY A 136 14.79 0.37 -19.75
C GLY A 136 15.16 -1.12 -19.83
N LEU A 137 15.13 -1.83 -18.70
CA LEU A 137 15.52 -3.24 -18.55
C LEU A 137 14.39 -4.24 -18.82
N THR A 138 13.16 -3.78 -19.04
CA THR A 138 11.98 -4.65 -19.30
C THR A 138 12.13 -5.52 -20.55
N ARG A 139 12.99 -5.11 -21.51
CA ARG A 139 13.34 -5.90 -22.70
C ARG A 139 14.39 -6.99 -22.47
N HIS A 140 15.07 -6.95 -21.31
CA HIS A 140 16.20 -7.84 -20.99
C HIS A 140 15.89 -8.83 -19.88
N ILE A 141 14.99 -8.46 -18.96
CA ILE A 141 14.60 -9.27 -17.80
C ILE A 141 13.12 -9.59 -17.92
N SER A 142 12.80 -10.89 -18.04
CA SER A 142 11.42 -11.36 -18.15
C SER A 142 10.69 -11.21 -16.81
N ILE A 143 9.46 -10.69 -16.83
CA ILE A 143 8.62 -10.56 -15.64
C ILE A 143 7.57 -11.67 -15.64
N VAL A 144 7.50 -12.43 -14.54
CA VAL A 144 6.44 -13.41 -14.27
C VAL A 144 5.56 -12.89 -13.16
N ASN A 145 4.28 -12.66 -13.46
CA ASN A 145 3.30 -12.17 -12.50
C ASN A 145 2.67 -13.34 -11.74
N ALA A 146 2.83 -13.33 -10.41
CA ALA A 146 2.10 -14.16 -9.47
C ALA A 146 0.81 -13.47 -9.01
N VAL A 147 -0.22 -14.28 -8.79
CA VAL A 147 -1.48 -13.88 -8.16
C VAL A 147 -1.40 -14.19 -6.66
N ASP A 148 -1.94 -13.30 -5.83
CA ASP A 148 -2.03 -13.49 -4.39
C ASP A 148 -3.30 -14.26 -4.01
N ASP A 149 -3.16 -15.57 -3.85
CA ASP A 149 -4.21 -16.53 -3.54
C ASP A 149 -3.67 -17.57 -2.53
N PRO A 150 -3.77 -17.29 -1.22
CA PRO A 150 -3.31 -18.19 -0.17
C PRO A 150 -4.15 -19.46 -0.03
N GLU A 151 -5.35 -19.53 -0.62
CA GLU A 151 -6.18 -20.74 -0.61
C GLU A 151 -5.69 -21.77 -1.64
N ARG A 152 -5.12 -21.30 -2.77
CA ARG A 152 -4.53 -22.15 -3.81
C ARG A 152 -3.06 -22.47 -3.58
N ALA A 153 -2.31 -21.58 -2.90
CA ALA A 153 -0.88 -21.75 -2.70
C ALA A 153 -0.55 -22.98 -1.81
N SER A 154 0.50 -23.72 -2.15
CA SER A 154 0.99 -24.81 -1.28
C SER A 154 1.56 -24.29 0.04
N ARG A 155 2.19 -23.11 0.01
CA ARG A 155 2.65 -22.34 1.18
C ARG A 155 2.87 -20.87 0.82
N GLY A 156 2.39 -19.96 1.66
CA GLY A 156 2.47 -18.51 1.41
C GLY A 156 1.20 -18.03 0.68
N GLY A 157 1.36 -17.19 -0.34
CA GLY A 157 0.21 -16.67 -1.10
C GLY A 157 0.41 -16.56 -2.61
N TRP A 158 1.63 -16.76 -3.13
CA TRP A 158 1.93 -16.46 -4.52
C TRP A 158 1.79 -17.68 -5.41
N VAL A 159 0.85 -17.63 -6.34
CA VAL A 159 0.54 -18.70 -7.30
C VAL A 159 0.61 -18.20 -8.74
N PHE A 160 0.84 -19.09 -9.69
CA PHE A 160 0.84 -18.79 -11.11
C PHE A 160 -0.43 -19.34 -11.78
N ASN A 161 -0.95 -18.63 -12.79
CA ASN A 161 -2.13 -19.09 -13.54
C ASN A 161 -1.81 -20.20 -14.55
N SER A 162 -0.54 -20.32 -14.90
CA SER A 162 0.04 -21.41 -15.68
C SER A 162 1.43 -21.71 -15.11
N PRO A 163 1.95 -22.93 -15.27
CA PRO A 163 3.31 -23.25 -14.86
C PRO A 163 4.32 -22.20 -15.34
N GLU A 164 5.17 -21.74 -14.43
CA GLU A 164 6.16 -20.72 -14.75
C GLU A 164 7.29 -21.28 -15.63
N PRO A 165 7.95 -20.45 -16.47
CA PRO A 165 8.73 -20.94 -17.61
C PRO A 165 10.12 -21.51 -17.25
N VAL A 166 10.61 -21.31 -16.03
CA VAL A 166 11.97 -21.73 -15.65
C VAL A 166 11.97 -23.16 -15.11
N PHE A 167 11.14 -23.46 -14.12
CA PHE A 167 11.08 -24.75 -13.44
C PHE A 167 9.79 -25.53 -13.72
N GLY A 168 8.76 -24.91 -14.33
CA GLY A 168 7.46 -25.52 -14.53
C GLY A 168 6.61 -25.55 -13.25
N CYS A 169 6.87 -24.64 -12.31
CA CYS A 169 6.21 -24.58 -11.01
C CYS A 169 4.85 -23.87 -11.07
N ASN A 170 3.92 -24.29 -10.21
CA ASN A 170 2.57 -23.71 -10.10
C ASN A 170 2.48 -22.59 -9.07
N ASP A 171 3.44 -22.51 -8.15
CA ASP A 171 3.49 -21.46 -7.16
C ASP A 171 4.93 -21.04 -6.82
N LEU A 172 5.07 -19.92 -6.11
CA LEU A 172 6.39 -19.39 -5.78
C LEU A 172 7.14 -20.29 -4.79
N ARG A 173 6.43 -21.06 -3.96
CA ARG A 173 7.08 -21.97 -3.02
C ARG A 173 7.85 -23.05 -3.78
N GLU A 174 7.23 -23.65 -4.78
CA GLU A 174 7.86 -24.66 -5.63
C GLU A 174 9.09 -24.09 -6.34
N VAL A 175 9.06 -22.82 -6.78
CA VAL A 175 10.25 -22.14 -7.36
C VAL A 175 11.40 -22.07 -6.33
N TYR A 176 11.11 -21.69 -5.08
CA TYR A 176 12.13 -21.69 -4.02
C TYR A 176 12.69 -23.09 -3.75
N ASP A 177 11.83 -24.12 -3.68
CA ASP A 177 12.26 -25.48 -3.44
C ASP A 177 13.10 -26.06 -4.59
N ALA A 178 12.79 -25.67 -5.84
CA ALA A 178 13.52 -26.09 -7.02
C ALA A 178 14.84 -25.34 -7.20
N ALA A 179 14.86 -24.04 -6.94
CA ALA A 179 16.05 -23.20 -7.09
C ALA A 179 17.02 -23.35 -5.93
N GLU A 180 16.53 -23.59 -4.71
CA GLU A 180 17.35 -23.79 -3.53
C GLU A 180 16.79 -24.88 -2.59
N PRO A 181 17.12 -26.15 -2.85
CA PRO A 181 16.64 -27.28 -2.05
C PRO A 181 16.95 -27.12 -0.56
N GLY A 182 15.90 -27.21 0.28
CA GLY A 182 16.04 -27.11 1.73
C GLY A 182 15.79 -25.72 2.31
N TYR A 183 15.43 -24.71 1.49
CA TYR A 183 15.05 -23.38 1.98
C TYR A 183 13.95 -23.44 3.06
N ARG A 184 14.17 -22.73 4.18
CA ARG A 184 13.27 -22.70 5.36
C ARG A 184 12.64 -21.33 5.63
N GLY A 185 13.05 -20.29 4.89
CA GLY A 185 12.53 -18.94 5.06
C GLY A 185 11.14 -18.74 4.44
N ARG A 186 10.63 -17.50 4.52
CA ARG A 186 9.41 -17.10 3.81
C ARG A 186 9.70 -17.04 2.30
N CYS A 187 8.80 -17.62 1.50
CA CYS A 187 8.88 -17.59 0.04
C CYS A 187 8.24 -16.30 -0.47
N THR A 188 9.04 -15.23 -0.56
CA THR A 188 8.56 -13.87 -0.83
C THR A 188 8.90 -13.42 -2.24
N ALA A 189 8.00 -12.65 -2.87
CA ALA A 189 8.34 -11.82 -4.02
C ALA A 189 8.73 -10.40 -3.54
N PRO A 190 9.60 -9.66 -4.25
CA PRO A 190 10.21 -10.01 -5.55
C PRO A 190 11.25 -11.13 -5.43
N LEU A 191 11.36 -11.96 -6.46
CA LEU A 191 12.39 -12.99 -6.56
C LEU A 191 13.03 -12.92 -7.94
N LEU A 192 14.34 -12.70 -7.99
CA LEU A 192 15.12 -12.73 -9.22
C LEU A 192 15.86 -14.07 -9.34
N VAL A 193 15.68 -14.74 -10.47
CA VAL A 193 16.28 -16.03 -10.77
C VAL A 193 17.11 -15.92 -12.05
N ASP A 194 18.27 -16.56 -12.05
CA ASP A 194 19.02 -16.86 -13.26
C ASP A 194 18.45 -18.14 -13.88
N CYS A 195 17.85 -18.05 -15.08
CA CYS A 195 17.21 -19.19 -15.72
C CYS A 195 18.21 -20.19 -16.32
N LYS A 196 19.44 -19.75 -16.63
CA LYS A 196 20.51 -20.63 -17.11
C LYS A 196 21.12 -21.42 -15.97
N ALA A 197 21.46 -20.73 -14.88
CA ALA A 197 22.01 -21.38 -13.68
C ALA A 197 20.93 -22.09 -12.85
N ARG A 198 19.65 -21.77 -13.06
CA ARG A 198 18.49 -22.27 -12.30
C ARG A 198 18.61 -22.00 -10.80
N ARG A 199 19.10 -20.81 -10.44
CA ARG A 199 19.41 -20.42 -9.04
C ARG A 199 18.86 -19.04 -8.72
N ILE A 200 18.58 -18.82 -7.44
CA ILE A 200 18.17 -17.52 -6.92
C ILE A 200 19.35 -16.57 -6.98
N VAL A 201 19.13 -15.38 -7.56
CA VAL A 201 20.08 -14.26 -7.51
C VAL A 201 19.82 -13.44 -6.25
N SER A 202 18.61 -12.90 -6.13
CA SER A 202 18.23 -12.12 -4.97
C SER A 202 16.71 -12.05 -4.77
N ASN A 203 16.28 -11.97 -3.52
CA ASN A 203 14.89 -11.71 -3.12
C ASN A 203 14.77 -10.47 -2.21
N GLU A 204 15.81 -9.64 -2.14
CA GLU A 204 15.81 -8.42 -1.34
C GLU A 204 15.58 -7.20 -2.23
N SER A 205 14.40 -6.59 -2.13
CA SER A 205 13.98 -5.49 -2.99
C SER A 205 14.90 -4.26 -2.93
N SER A 206 15.43 -3.92 -1.75
CA SER A 206 16.33 -2.77 -1.58
C SER A 206 17.71 -3.01 -2.21
N HIS A 207 18.16 -4.26 -2.20
CA HIS A 207 19.37 -4.69 -2.90
C HIS A 207 19.14 -4.72 -4.41
N LEU A 208 18.05 -5.33 -4.87
CA LEU A 208 17.68 -5.44 -6.28
C LEU A 208 17.60 -4.07 -6.97
N VAL A 209 16.99 -3.07 -6.34
CA VAL A 209 16.84 -1.74 -6.96
C VAL A 209 18.18 -1.01 -7.15
N LYS A 210 19.15 -1.22 -6.24
CA LYS A 210 20.51 -0.69 -6.37
C LYS A 210 21.30 -1.46 -7.43
N MET A 211 21.28 -2.79 -7.36
CA MET A 211 21.94 -3.66 -8.32
C MET A 211 21.44 -3.40 -9.76
N LEU A 212 20.12 -3.31 -9.97
CA LEU A 212 19.54 -3.03 -11.28
C LEU A 212 19.79 -1.60 -11.77
N ASN A 213 20.11 -0.64 -10.88
CA ASN A 213 20.58 0.68 -11.28
C ASN A 213 21.98 0.64 -11.92
N ASP A 214 22.76 -0.40 -11.63
CA ASP A 214 24.14 -0.51 -12.10
C ASP A 214 24.28 -1.47 -13.30
N VAL A 215 23.19 -2.10 -13.76
CA VAL A 215 23.19 -2.95 -14.96
C VAL A 215 23.29 -2.08 -16.23
N HIS A 216 24.14 -2.49 -17.18
CA HIS A 216 24.41 -1.83 -18.45
C HIS A 216 24.27 -2.80 -19.64
N LEU A 217 23.06 -2.90 -20.19
CA LEU A 217 22.77 -3.68 -21.40
C LEU A 217 22.45 -2.75 -22.59
N PRO A 218 22.62 -3.23 -23.84
CA PRO A 218 22.29 -2.44 -25.02
C PRO A 218 20.83 -1.98 -25.04
N GLY A 219 20.61 -0.65 -25.05
CA GLY A 219 19.26 -0.06 -25.03
C GLY A 219 18.69 0.21 -23.63
N CYS A 220 19.49 0.04 -22.57
CA CYS A 220 19.17 0.61 -21.27
C CYS A 220 19.12 2.14 -21.33
N SER A 221 18.31 2.72 -20.44
CA SER A 221 18.29 4.16 -20.20
C SER A 221 19.57 4.63 -19.52
N ASP A 222 19.95 5.87 -19.78
CA ASP A 222 21.07 6.58 -19.15
C ASP A 222 20.70 7.17 -17.78
N VAL A 223 19.46 6.94 -17.31
CA VAL A 223 19.01 7.32 -15.96
C VAL A 223 19.90 6.70 -14.89
N ASP A 224 20.35 7.53 -13.95
CA ASP A 224 21.01 7.14 -12.71
C ASP A 224 20.12 7.49 -11.51
N LEU A 225 19.56 6.48 -10.86
CA LEU A 225 18.71 6.64 -9.69
C LEU A 225 19.53 6.76 -8.40
N TYR A 226 20.84 6.49 -8.45
CA TYR A 226 21.72 6.40 -7.27
C TYR A 226 23.08 7.11 -7.49
N PRO A 227 23.06 8.40 -7.88
CA PRO A 227 24.26 9.14 -8.23
C PRO A 227 25.22 9.28 -7.05
N ALA A 228 26.52 9.12 -7.33
CA ALA A 228 27.57 9.04 -6.32
C ALA A 228 27.53 10.18 -5.28
N ALA A 229 27.27 11.42 -5.72
CA ALA A 229 27.24 12.60 -4.87
C ALA A 229 26.07 12.61 -3.85
N LEU A 230 24.98 11.89 -4.12
CA LEU A 230 23.77 11.89 -3.29
C LEU A 230 23.59 10.59 -2.48
N ARG A 231 24.45 9.58 -2.65
CA ARG A 231 24.29 8.25 -2.02
C ARG A 231 24.05 8.31 -0.52
N GLY A 232 24.79 9.15 0.21
CA GLY A 232 24.64 9.30 1.66
C GLY A 232 23.27 9.87 2.07
N GLU A 233 22.75 10.88 1.35
CA GLU A 233 21.41 11.43 1.59
C GLU A 233 20.32 10.43 1.19
N ILE A 234 20.49 9.78 0.04
CA ILE A 234 19.55 8.77 -0.47
C ILE A 234 19.40 7.61 0.52
N ASP A 235 20.51 7.07 1.01
CA ASP A 235 20.50 5.94 1.95
C ASP A 235 19.85 6.33 3.27
N SER A 236 20.22 7.50 3.81
CA SER A 236 19.63 8.01 5.06
C SER A 236 18.11 8.20 4.95
N LEU A 237 17.64 8.77 3.84
CA LEU A 237 16.20 8.93 3.58
C LEU A 237 15.52 7.59 3.34
N ALA A 238 16.11 6.70 2.54
CA ALA A 238 15.54 5.40 2.22
C ALA A 238 15.35 4.54 3.47
N ASP A 239 16.34 4.52 4.38
CA ASP A 239 16.26 3.78 5.64
C ASP A 239 15.12 4.30 6.53
N ALA A 240 14.99 5.62 6.63
CA ALA A 240 13.94 6.22 7.42
C ALA A 240 12.54 6.04 6.79
N ILE A 241 12.43 6.22 5.46
CA ILE A 241 11.20 5.96 4.70
C ILE A 241 10.79 4.48 4.84
N TYR A 242 11.74 3.56 4.81
CA TYR A 242 11.48 2.14 5.08
C TYR A 242 10.90 1.93 6.48
N ASP A 243 11.61 2.37 7.53
CA ASP A 243 11.20 2.08 8.90
C ASP A 243 9.88 2.75 9.29
N LYS A 244 9.70 4.01 8.87
CA LYS A 244 8.66 4.91 9.37
C LYS A 244 7.43 4.98 8.47
N VAL A 245 7.58 4.77 7.17
CA VAL A 245 6.48 4.89 6.19
C VAL A 245 6.16 3.55 5.56
N ASN A 246 7.09 2.95 4.83
CA ASN A 246 6.82 1.74 4.06
C ASN A 246 6.49 0.55 4.94
N ASN A 247 7.29 0.31 5.97
CA ASN A 247 7.00 -0.68 6.99
C ASN A 247 6.07 -0.10 8.08
N GLY A 248 6.02 1.24 8.24
CA GLY A 248 5.15 1.91 9.21
C GLY A 248 3.66 1.64 9.01
N VAL A 249 3.19 1.60 7.75
CA VAL A 249 1.81 1.21 7.45
C VAL A 249 1.52 -0.25 7.83
N TYR A 250 2.47 -1.16 7.64
CA TYR A 250 2.33 -2.56 8.06
C TYR A 250 2.40 -2.72 9.59
N LYS A 251 3.31 -2.00 10.26
CA LYS A 251 3.37 -1.94 11.73
C LYS A 251 2.04 -1.47 12.32
N SER A 252 1.38 -0.52 11.66
CA SER A 252 0.04 -0.05 12.04
C SER A 252 -1.02 -1.12 11.81
N GLY A 253 -1.09 -1.66 10.59
CA GLY A 253 -2.12 -2.63 10.21
C GLY A 253 -2.03 -3.96 10.96
N PHE A 254 -0.83 -4.39 11.31
CA PHE A 254 -0.57 -5.68 11.97
C PHE A 254 -0.41 -5.59 13.48
N ALA A 255 -0.48 -4.41 14.08
CA ALA A 255 -0.44 -4.24 15.53
C ALA A 255 -1.60 -5.01 16.20
N THR A 256 -1.27 -5.76 17.26
CA THR A 256 -2.26 -6.49 18.07
C THR A 256 -2.57 -5.80 19.40
N SER A 257 -1.84 -4.74 19.74
CA SER A 257 -2.10 -3.88 20.89
C SER A 257 -2.35 -2.43 20.46
N GLN A 258 -3.18 -1.73 21.22
CA GLN A 258 -3.44 -0.31 21.00
C GLN A 258 -2.16 0.53 21.10
N ALA A 259 -1.27 0.19 22.04
CA ALA A 259 -0.02 0.90 22.25
C ALA A 259 0.96 0.73 21.08
N ALA A 260 1.08 -0.49 20.52
CA ALA A 260 1.91 -0.73 19.33
C ALA A 260 1.37 0.04 18.11
N TYR A 261 0.06 0.02 17.92
CA TYR A 261 -0.61 0.80 16.88
C TYR A 261 -0.33 2.30 17.01
N GLU A 262 -0.50 2.87 18.20
CA GLU A 262 -0.30 4.31 18.44
C GLU A 262 1.16 4.74 18.24
N ARG A 263 2.14 3.90 18.63
CA ARG A 263 3.56 4.14 18.32
C ARG A 263 3.81 4.18 16.81
N ALA A 264 3.31 3.19 16.08
CA ALA A 264 3.47 3.11 14.63
C ALA A 264 2.80 4.31 13.92
N GLN A 265 1.60 4.69 14.36
CA GLN A 265 0.89 5.86 13.83
C GLN A 265 1.63 7.16 14.11
N LYS A 266 2.15 7.36 15.33
CA LYS A 266 2.92 8.57 15.67
C LYS A 266 4.10 8.76 14.71
N ASP A 267 4.87 7.71 14.50
CA ASP A 267 6.02 7.72 13.59
C ASP A 267 5.59 7.97 12.14
N LEU A 268 4.58 7.23 11.66
CA LEU A 268 4.06 7.36 10.30
C LEU A 268 3.63 8.79 9.98
N TRP A 269 2.83 9.40 10.85
CA TRP A 269 2.32 10.74 10.58
C TRP A 269 3.40 11.81 10.69
N SER A 270 4.30 11.70 11.68
CA SER A 270 5.43 12.63 11.79
C SER A 270 6.30 12.61 10.53
N TRP A 271 6.46 11.44 9.90
CA TRP A 271 7.24 11.31 8.67
C TRP A 271 6.46 11.74 7.43
N LEU A 272 5.16 11.49 7.33
CA LEU A 272 4.35 12.04 6.23
C LEU A 272 4.32 13.58 6.28
N ASP A 273 4.20 14.18 7.47
CA ASP A 273 4.27 15.64 7.66
C ASP A 273 5.67 16.19 7.27
N LEU A 274 6.75 15.47 7.57
CA LEU A 274 8.11 15.84 7.16
C LEU A 274 8.30 15.76 5.64
N LEU A 275 7.86 14.66 5.01
CA LEU A 275 7.95 14.46 3.57
C LEU A 275 7.12 15.51 2.81
N GLU A 276 5.94 15.86 3.32
CA GLU A 276 5.14 16.97 2.79
C GLU A 276 5.90 18.30 2.78
N GLY A 277 6.61 18.62 3.87
CA GLY A 277 7.45 19.82 3.95
C GLY A 277 8.60 19.80 2.95
N LYS A 278 9.35 18.69 2.88
CA LYS A 278 10.51 18.54 1.97
C LYS A 278 10.08 18.63 0.49
N LEU A 279 8.92 18.08 0.14
CA LEU A 279 8.31 18.19 -1.19
C LEU A 279 7.65 19.54 -1.48
N GLY A 280 7.45 20.39 -0.47
CA GLY A 280 7.05 21.79 -0.65
C GLY A 280 8.21 22.68 -1.09
N GLU A 281 9.42 22.34 -0.67
CA GLU A 281 10.65 23.07 -1.01
C GLU A 281 11.33 22.53 -2.28
N ASN A 282 11.16 21.24 -2.55
CA ASN A 282 11.86 20.53 -3.62
C ASN A 282 10.88 19.76 -4.48
N ARG A 283 11.21 19.54 -5.76
CA ARG A 283 10.39 18.70 -6.64
C ARG A 283 10.39 17.23 -6.18
N PHE A 284 11.55 16.73 -5.75
CA PHE A 284 11.79 15.36 -5.29
C PHE A 284 12.52 15.35 -3.95
N LEU A 285 12.63 14.19 -3.31
CA LEU A 285 13.11 14.09 -1.94
C LEU A 285 14.55 14.59 -1.76
N THR A 286 15.42 14.41 -2.76
CA THR A 286 16.83 14.84 -2.71
C THR A 286 17.10 16.06 -3.60
N GLY A 287 16.07 16.86 -3.91
CA GLY A 287 16.21 18.11 -4.66
C GLY A 287 15.38 18.15 -5.94
N SER A 288 15.99 18.59 -7.04
CA SER A 288 15.27 18.85 -8.31
C SER A 288 15.09 17.62 -9.20
N ARG A 289 15.81 16.52 -8.92
CA ARG A 289 15.80 15.29 -9.72
C ARG A 289 15.43 14.06 -8.88
N PHE A 290 14.75 13.12 -9.51
CA PHE A 290 14.23 11.89 -8.93
C PHE A 290 15.37 10.92 -8.62
N THR A 291 15.32 10.29 -7.43
CA THR A 291 16.31 9.30 -7.00
C THR A 291 15.67 8.05 -6.42
N LEU A 292 16.51 7.10 -5.99
CA LEU A 292 16.09 5.89 -5.32
C LEU A 292 15.24 6.15 -4.06
N ALA A 293 15.40 7.30 -3.40
CA ALA A 293 14.58 7.68 -2.25
C ALA A 293 13.11 7.84 -2.66
N ASP A 294 12.84 8.55 -3.75
CA ASP A 294 11.49 8.73 -4.32
C ASP A 294 10.92 7.39 -4.81
N LEU A 295 11.73 6.59 -5.52
CA LEU A 295 11.35 5.26 -6.01
C LEU A 295 10.88 4.34 -4.88
N GLN A 296 11.54 4.39 -3.73
CA GLN A 296 11.16 3.56 -2.58
C GLN A 296 9.90 4.07 -1.87
N LEU A 297 9.64 5.39 -1.90
CA LEU A 297 8.44 5.98 -1.33
C LEU A 297 7.19 5.67 -2.17
N PHE A 298 7.29 5.76 -3.50
CA PHE A 298 6.14 5.79 -4.41
C PHE A 298 5.19 4.60 -4.28
N PRO A 299 5.66 3.33 -4.22
CA PRO A 299 4.78 2.18 -4.07
C PRO A 299 3.90 2.20 -2.82
N THR A 300 4.35 2.85 -1.73
CA THR A 300 3.55 3.01 -0.52
C THR A 300 2.51 4.10 -0.71
N ILE A 301 2.90 5.26 -1.22
CA ILE A 301 2.01 6.42 -1.35
C ILE A 301 0.88 6.15 -2.36
N VAL A 302 1.18 5.51 -3.50
CA VAL A 302 0.15 5.16 -4.50
C VAL A 302 -0.91 4.16 -3.98
N ARG A 303 -0.58 3.38 -2.95
CA ARG A 303 -1.49 2.42 -2.28
C ARG A 303 -2.18 2.98 -1.05
N PHE A 304 -1.78 4.17 -0.59
CA PHE A 304 -2.14 4.64 0.74
C PHE A 304 -3.64 4.83 0.91
N ASP A 305 -4.25 5.65 0.05
CA ASP A 305 -5.68 5.98 0.17
C ASP A 305 -6.60 4.81 -0.20
N ALA A 306 -6.19 4.00 -1.18
CA ALA A 306 -6.99 2.88 -1.68
C ALA A 306 -6.93 1.62 -0.80
N MET A 307 -5.88 1.44 0.01
CA MET A 307 -5.70 0.24 0.84
C MET A 307 -5.36 0.58 2.30
N TYR A 308 -4.25 1.27 2.54
CA TYR A 308 -3.68 1.39 3.89
C TYR A 308 -4.52 2.25 4.84
N ALA A 309 -5.12 3.32 4.33
CA ALA A 309 -5.96 4.20 5.13
C ALA A 309 -7.10 3.43 5.81
N THR A 310 -7.75 2.55 5.06
CA THR A 310 -8.88 1.76 5.56
C THR A 310 -8.42 0.46 6.23
N LEU A 311 -7.70 -0.40 5.51
CA LEU A 311 -7.36 -1.75 6.00
C LEU A 311 -6.40 -1.70 7.18
N PHE A 312 -5.36 -0.88 7.07
CA PHE A 312 -4.32 -0.73 8.10
C PHE A 312 -4.63 0.39 9.09
N LYS A 313 -5.83 0.98 9.00
CA LYS A 313 -6.31 2.07 9.88
C LYS A 313 -5.42 3.31 9.83
N CYS A 314 -4.66 3.52 8.75
CA CYS A 314 -3.85 4.73 8.56
C CYS A 314 -4.72 5.92 8.12
N SER A 315 -5.75 6.27 8.89
CA SER A 315 -6.88 7.09 8.46
C SER A 315 -6.92 8.52 9.02
N ARG A 316 -5.84 9.02 9.66
CA ARG A 316 -5.80 10.41 10.17
C ARG A 316 -6.01 11.43 9.05
N LYS A 317 -5.40 11.20 7.89
CA LYS A 317 -5.39 12.10 6.73
C LYS A 317 -5.09 11.30 5.46
N ARG A 318 -5.78 11.61 4.35
CA ARG A 318 -5.52 10.99 3.04
C ARG A 318 -4.31 11.63 2.37
N ILE A 319 -3.64 10.94 1.46
CA ILE A 319 -2.60 11.53 0.61
C ILE A 319 -3.17 12.70 -0.20
N GLN A 320 -4.40 12.59 -0.69
CA GLN A 320 -5.08 13.69 -1.40
C GLN A 320 -5.21 14.99 -0.57
N ASP A 321 -5.14 14.91 0.75
CA ASP A 321 -5.23 16.08 1.64
C ASP A 321 -3.84 16.72 1.89
N TYR A 322 -2.75 16.13 1.37
CA TYR A 322 -1.39 16.67 1.39
C TYR A 322 -1.05 17.25 0.00
N PRO A 323 -1.04 18.59 -0.18
CA PRO A 323 -0.87 19.18 -1.50
C PRO A 323 0.45 18.80 -2.17
N ASN A 324 1.56 18.76 -1.45
CA ASN A 324 2.87 18.45 -2.06
C ASN A 324 3.03 16.95 -2.33
N LEU A 325 2.65 16.08 -1.39
CA LEU A 325 2.66 14.62 -1.59
C LEU A 325 1.70 14.19 -2.70
N GLN A 326 0.50 14.78 -2.79
CA GLN A 326 -0.45 14.47 -3.86
C GLN A 326 0.08 14.95 -5.21
N GLY A 327 0.67 16.15 -5.27
CA GLY A 327 1.33 16.65 -6.47
C GLY A 327 2.48 15.75 -6.89
N TRP A 328 3.34 15.35 -5.95
CA TRP A 328 4.46 14.44 -6.20
C TRP A 328 4.00 13.06 -6.66
N LEU A 329 2.92 12.52 -6.06
CA LEU A 329 2.34 11.24 -6.46
C LEU A 329 1.86 11.29 -7.92
N ARG A 330 1.17 12.37 -8.32
CA ARG A 330 0.74 12.60 -9.71
C ARG A 330 1.91 12.77 -10.66
N ASP A 331 2.91 13.56 -10.28
CA ASP A 331 4.14 13.79 -11.06
C ASP A 331 4.83 12.46 -11.39
N VAL A 332 5.13 11.64 -10.37
CA VAL A 332 5.76 10.33 -10.55
C VAL A 332 4.89 9.37 -11.35
N TYR A 333 3.58 9.32 -11.11
CA TYR A 333 2.66 8.45 -11.84
C TYR A 333 2.62 8.75 -13.35
N GLN A 334 2.85 10.01 -13.73
CA GLN A 334 2.79 10.50 -15.11
C GLN A 334 4.14 10.43 -15.83
N PHE A 335 5.20 9.91 -15.20
CA PHE A 335 6.50 9.80 -15.85
C PHE A 335 6.43 8.98 -17.13
N GLN A 336 6.90 9.61 -18.21
CA GLN A 336 7.12 8.99 -19.50
C GLN A 336 8.58 8.51 -19.57
N THR A 337 8.78 7.23 -19.87
CA THR A 337 10.10 6.59 -19.92
C THR A 337 10.51 6.31 -21.36
N ASN A 338 10.24 5.12 -21.89
CA ASN A 338 10.50 4.75 -23.27
C ASN A 338 9.19 4.85 -24.08
N PRO A 339 9.16 5.53 -25.24
CA PRO A 339 7.93 5.69 -26.03
C PRO A 339 7.21 4.38 -26.38
N ASP A 340 7.97 3.30 -26.59
CA ASP A 340 7.45 1.98 -26.98
C ASP A 340 7.41 0.98 -25.80
N GLY A 341 7.67 1.45 -24.58
CA GLY A 341 7.78 0.61 -23.39
C GLY A 341 6.66 0.83 -22.37
N MET A 342 6.74 0.09 -21.27
CA MET A 342 5.92 0.35 -20.08
C MET A 342 6.25 1.73 -19.51
N GLN A 343 5.22 2.48 -19.15
CA GLN A 343 5.32 3.73 -18.40
C GLN A 343 5.16 3.46 -16.90
N VAL A 344 5.37 4.47 -16.06
CA VAL A 344 5.16 4.31 -14.60
C VAL A 344 3.68 4.02 -14.25
N CYS A 345 2.73 4.55 -15.01
CA CYS A 345 1.31 4.25 -14.80
C CYS A 345 0.95 2.77 -15.01
N ASP A 346 1.74 2.04 -15.81
CA ASP A 346 1.51 0.63 -16.15
C ASP A 346 2.04 -0.34 -15.09
N THR A 347 2.83 0.13 -14.12
CA THR A 347 3.50 -0.75 -13.15
C THR A 347 2.62 -1.17 -11.96
N ILE A 348 1.39 -0.64 -11.88
CA ILE A 348 0.44 -0.96 -10.82
C ILE A 348 -1.00 -0.98 -11.32
N ASN A 349 -1.70 -2.09 -11.11
CA ASN A 349 -3.15 -2.14 -11.18
C ASN A 349 -3.73 -1.92 -9.77
N ILE A 350 -4.22 -0.71 -9.51
CA ILE A 350 -4.70 -0.29 -8.18
C ILE A 350 -5.93 -1.08 -7.74
N ASP A 351 -6.89 -1.33 -8.64
CA ASP A 351 -8.12 -2.06 -8.29
C ASP A 351 -7.82 -3.54 -7.99
N ASP A 352 -6.91 -4.14 -8.75
CA ASP A 352 -6.44 -5.49 -8.49
C ASP A 352 -5.68 -5.59 -7.17
N ALA A 353 -4.77 -4.65 -6.91
CA ALA A 353 -4.07 -4.57 -5.65
C ALA A 353 -5.06 -4.39 -4.49
N ARG A 354 -6.08 -3.54 -4.63
CA ARG A 354 -7.13 -3.34 -3.60
C ARG A 354 -7.83 -4.66 -3.32
N ARG A 355 -8.26 -5.40 -4.34
CA ARG A 355 -8.92 -6.71 -4.15
C ARG A 355 -8.03 -7.69 -3.38
N SER A 356 -6.74 -7.81 -3.71
CA SER A 356 -5.82 -8.68 -2.97
C SER A 356 -5.65 -8.23 -1.51
N TYR A 357 -5.41 -6.94 -1.23
CA TYR A 357 -5.22 -6.47 0.14
C TYR A 357 -6.42 -6.80 1.04
N PHE A 358 -7.64 -6.57 0.56
CA PHE A 358 -8.86 -6.82 1.33
C PHE A 358 -9.31 -8.29 1.32
N GLY A 359 -8.96 -9.07 0.29
CA GLY A 359 -9.35 -10.48 0.16
C GLY A 359 -8.36 -11.47 0.77
N SER A 360 -7.06 -11.23 0.60
CA SER A 360 -6.01 -12.22 0.86
C SER A 360 -5.32 -12.05 2.23
N LEU A 361 -5.40 -10.87 2.86
CA LEU A 361 -4.77 -10.60 4.17
C LEU A 361 -5.63 -11.07 5.35
N PHE A 362 -5.99 -12.35 5.37
CA PHE A 362 -6.60 -12.97 6.55
C PHE A 362 -5.57 -13.07 7.69
N PRO A 363 -5.90 -12.70 8.94
CA PRO A 363 -7.24 -12.42 9.48
C PRO A 363 -7.60 -10.92 9.60
N LEU A 364 -6.89 -9.99 8.94
CA LEU A 364 -7.16 -8.55 9.08
C LEU A 364 -8.57 -8.16 8.62
N ASN A 365 -9.04 -8.78 7.54
CA ASN A 365 -10.37 -8.58 7.00
C ASN A 365 -11.08 -9.93 6.81
N ALA A 366 -11.43 -10.59 7.91
CA ALA A 366 -12.01 -11.93 7.88
C ALA A 366 -13.31 -12.05 7.05
N GLY A 367 -14.03 -10.95 6.82
CA GLY A 367 -15.23 -10.94 5.98
C GLY A 367 -14.94 -10.90 4.48
N GLY A 368 -13.69 -10.64 4.06
CA GLY A 368 -13.30 -10.55 2.65
C GLY A 368 -13.95 -9.40 1.86
N ILE A 369 -14.68 -8.50 2.54
CA ILE A 369 -15.38 -7.40 1.87
C ILE A 369 -14.36 -6.40 1.35
N VAL A 370 -14.39 -6.16 0.04
CA VAL A 370 -13.55 -5.16 -0.63
C VAL A 370 -14.33 -3.85 -0.75
N PRO A 371 -13.84 -2.73 -0.20
CA PRO A 371 -14.45 -1.42 -0.42
C PRO A 371 -14.51 -1.07 -1.91
N THR A 372 -15.56 -0.34 -2.31
CA THR A 372 -15.76 0.08 -3.71
C THR A 372 -14.75 1.12 -4.19
N GLY A 373 -14.05 1.81 -3.27
CA GLY A 373 -13.01 2.78 -3.60
C GLY A 373 -12.23 3.25 -2.38
N PRO A 374 -11.29 4.20 -2.54
CA PRO A 374 -10.98 4.91 -3.80
C PRO A 374 -10.51 3.98 -4.94
N THR A 375 -11.09 4.17 -6.13
CA THR A 375 -10.66 3.57 -7.42
C THR A 375 -9.54 4.39 -8.06
N LEU A 376 -8.91 3.89 -9.13
CA LEU A 376 -7.93 4.67 -9.89
C LEU A 376 -8.51 6.04 -10.33
N ALA A 377 -9.77 6.07 -10.75
CA ALA A 377 -10.45 7.30 -11.14
C ALA A 377 -10.62 8.27 -9.96
N ASP A 378 -10.95 7.77 -8.76
CA ASP A 378 -11.09 8.59 -7.55
C ASP A 378 -9.76 9.19 -7.09
N LEU A 379 -8.64 8.54 -7.43
CA LEU A 379 -7.29 9.02 -7.08
C LEU A 379 -6.81 10.18 -7.98
N ARG A 380 -7.40 10.35 -9.17
CA ARG A 380 -7.10 11.45 -10.11
C ARG A 380 -5.60 11.60 -10.39
N LEU A 381 -4.92 10.48 -10.64
CA LEU A 381 -3.46 10.44 -10.79
C LEU A 381 -2.98 10.99 -12.15
N ASP A 382 -3.88 11.07 -13.12
CA ASP A 382 -3.68 11.59 -14.48
C ASP A 382 -3.88 13.11 -14.60
N THR A 383 -4.34 13.77 -13.53
CA THR A 383 -4.54 15.22 -13.53
C THR A 383 -3.24 15.99 -13.32
N ASP A 384 -3.17 17.23 -13.81
CA ASP A 384 -1.99 18.09 -13.67
C ASP A 384 -1.45 18.09 -12.24
N HIS A 385 -0.15 17.79 -12.14
CA HIS A 385 0.58 17.69 -10.88
C HIS A 385 1.05 19.06 -10.37
N GLN A 386 1.12 20.09 -11.22
CA GLN A 386 1.60 21.44 -10.88
C GLN A 386 3.05 21.46 -10.32
N ARG A 387 3.90 20.52 -10.76
CA ARG A 387 5.31 20.39 -10.32
C ARG A 387 6.35 20.60 -11.42
N GLY A 388 5.96 21.22 -12.52
CA GLY A 388 6.86 21.62 -13.60
C GLY A 388 6.86 20.66 -14.79
N SER A 389 7.99 20.62 -15.49
CA SER A 389 8.17 19.95 -16.79
C SER A 389 8.14 18.42 -16.69
N ILE A 390 7.46 17.75 -17.64
CA ILE A 390 7.50 16.29 -17.81
C ILE A 390 8.72 15.79 -18.62
N LYS A 391 9.62 16.69 -19.04
CA LYS A 391 10.78 16.31 -19.86
C LYS A 391 11.75 15.45 -19.06
N HIS A 392 12.16 14.33 -19.65
CA HIS A 392 13.05 13.33 -19.04
C HIS A 392 14.34 13.92 -18.44
N SER A 393 15.02 14.83 -19.15
CA SER A 393 16.26 15.48 -18.70
C SER A 393 16.10 16.37 -17.46
N ASP A 394 14.89 16.87 -17.22
CA ASP A 394 14.57 17.72 -16.07
C ASP A 394 14.22 16.89 -14.83
N ILE A 395 13.91 15.60 -15.03
CA ILE A 395 13.43 14.69 -13.98
C ILE A 395 14.58 13.83 -13.44
N PHE A 396 15.45 13.32 -14.31
CA PHE A 396 16.42 12.30 -13.92
C PHE A 396 17.87 12.80 -13.89
N HIS A 397 18.67 12.21 -13.02
CA HIS A 397 20.12 12.25 -13.20
C HIS A 397 20.49 11.34 -14.37
N ILE A 398 21.48 11.78 -15.16
CA ILE A 398 21.96 11.06 -16.32
C ILE A 398 23.39 10.60 -16.02
N ALA A 399 23.64 9.30 -16.12
CA ALA A 399 24.97 8.73 -16.00
C ALA A 399 25.89 9.34 -17.06
N ALA A 400 27.11 9.67 -16.67
CA ALA A 400 28.12 10.07 -17.65
C ALA A 400 28.34 8.89 -18.62
N SER A 401 28.28 9.16 -19.94
CA SER A 401 28.55 8.14 -20.95
C SER A 401 29.92 7.51 -20.68
N THR A 402 29.91 6.26 -20.22
CA THR A 402 31.10 5.41 -20.23
C THR A 402 31.30 4.98 -21.68
N ALA A 403 31.91 5.85 -22.48
CA ALA A 403 32.50 5.42 -23.74
C ALA A 403 33.41 4.22 -23.41
N PRO A 404 33.25 3.05 -24.05
CA PRO A 404 34.16 1.95 -23.82
C PRO A 404 35.56 2.45 -24.17
N SER A 405 36.50 2.38 -23.22
CA SER A 405 37.90 2.58 -23.57
C SER A 405 38.25 1.47 -24.55
N LEU A 406 38.34 1.82 -25.83
CA LEU A 406 39.03 0.99 -26.81
C LEU A 406 40.48 0.87 -26.33
N ALA A 407 40.77 -0.25 -25.68
CA ALA A 407 42.12 -0.69 -25.33
C ALA A 407 42.38 -2.03 -26.03
#